data_AF-A0A3P9DSG5-F1
#
_entry.id   AF-A0A3P9DSG5-F1
#
_cell.length_a   1.000
_cell.length_b   1.000
_cell.length_c   1.000
_cell.angle_alpha   90.00
_cell.angle_beta   90.00
_cell.angle_gamma   90.00
#
_symmetry.space_group_name_H-M   'P 1'
#
loop_
_entity.id
_entity.type
_entity.pdbx_description
1 polymer ?
#
loop_
_entity_poly.entity_id
_entity_poly.type
_entity_poly.pdbx_seq_one_letter_code
_entity_poly.pdbx_strand_id
1 'polypeptide(L)'
;TCWKSLLNQKSLDNCGEQPFKYTAEGYINRFKHKLSKIFSVQDHIMAIQKLSEDIIFVCTHFVSEKVKRKLNYSDTYIEEILRLIDETLQNNQDIKTDIEFEVSLKQHICGFAAREFQKMHEDFIQTNDPYRCLEKTRKSFVMISKMCSINETSVRRRQKNSPTNA
;
A
#
# COMPACT_ATOMS: atom_id res chain seq x y z
N THR A 1 -7.94 16.66 7.60
CA THR A 1 -7.76 15.25 8.02
C THR A 1 -6.27 15.00 8.20
N CYS A 2 -5.90 14.21 9.21
CA CYS A 2 -4.51 13.90 9.57
C CYS A 2 -3.63 13.53 8.36
N TRP A 3 -4.22 12.81 7.41
CA TRP A 3 -3.67 12.47 6.10
C TRP A 3 -3.02 13.62 5.30
N LYS A 4 -3.67 14.80 5.22
CA LYS A 4 -3.11 15.95 4.49
C LYS A 4 -1.86 16.52 5.19
N SER A 5 -1.79 16.42 6.51
CA SER A 5 -0.64 16.90 7.29
C SER A 5 0.57 15.99 7.12
N LEU A 6 0.35 14.68 7.01
CA LEU A 6 1.39 13.67 6.74
C LEU A 6 2.05 13.87 5.37
N LEU A 7 1.26 14.12 4.33
CA LEU A 7 1.77 14.34 2.97
C LEU A 7 2.43 15.72 2.78
N ASN A 8 2.04 16.73 3.55
CA ASN A 8 2.57 18.09 3.38
C ASN A 8 3.97 18.30 4.02
N GLN A 9 4.53 17.28 4.70
CA GLN A 9 5.94 17.26 5.05
C GLN A 9 6.76 16.96 3.78
N LYS A 10 7.36 18.02 3.23
CA LYS A 10 8.21 18.06 2.01
C LYS A 10 9.32 17.01 1.89
N SER A 11 9.51 16.11 2.86
CA SER A 11 10.54 15.07 2.82
C SER A 11 10.03 13.68 2.43
N LEU A 12 8.72 13.42 2.39
CA LEU A 12 8.20 12.06 2.18
C LEU A 12 7.94 11.69 0.72
N ASP A 13 7.74 12.68 -0.17
CA ASP A 13 7.33 12.44 -1.57
C ASP A 13 8.30 11.49 -2.32
N ASN A 14 9.61 11.62 -2.06
CA ASN A 14 10.66 10.82 -2.72
C ASN A 14 11.24 9.69 -1.82
N CYS A 15 10.72 9.50 -0.61
CA CYS A 15 11.26 8.48 0.31
C CYS A 15 10.88 7.06 -0.13
N GLY A 16 11.87 6.17 -0.23
CA GLY A 16 11.63 4.76 -0.56
C GLY A 16 11.27 4.47 -2.01
N GLU A 17 11.69 5.31 -2.95
CA GLU A 17 11.67 4.98 -4.38
C GLU A 17 12.81 4.06 -4.80
N GLN A 18 13.99 4.28 -4.21
CA GLN A 18 15.19 3.49 -4.47
C GLN A 18 15.29 2.36 -3.43
N PRO A 19 15.89 1.21 -3.78
CA PRO A 19 16.16 0.14 -2.83
C PRO A 19 16.87 0.67 -1.58
N PHE A 20 16.40 0.27 -0.40
CA PHE A 20 17.04 0.64 0.85
C PHE A 20 18.45 0.05 0.90
N LYS A 21 19.44 0.89 1.19
CA LYS A 21 20.83 0.49 1.33
C LYS A 21 21.42 1.06 2.60
N TYR A 22 21.82 0.18 3.51
CA TYR A 22 22.57 0.59 4.68
C TYR A 22 24.00 1.01 4.29
N THR A 23 24.42 2.19 4.73
CA THR A 23 25.78 2.70 4.51
C THR A 23 26.44 2.97 5.86
N ALA A 24 27.39 2.12 6.23
CA ALA A 24 28.09 2.21 7.50
C ALA A 24 29.36 3.07 7.41
N GLU A 25 29.31 4.21 6.70
CA GLU A 25 30.51 5.01 6.37
C GLU A 25 31.33 5.38 7.62
N GLY A 26 30.64 5.72 8.72
CA GLY A 26 31.28 6.00 10.01
C GLY A 26 31.93 4.78 10.68
N TYR A 27 31.36 3.58 10.52
CA TYR A 27 31.92 2.33 11.05
C TYR A 27 33.12 1.85 10.25
N ILE A 28 33.05 1.90 8.92
CA ILE A 28 34.14 1.48 8.03
C ILE A 28 35.38 2.34 8.29
N ASN A 29 35.23 3.68 8.33
CA ASN A 29 36.36 4.59 8.53
C ASN A 29 37.11 4.36 9.86
N ARG A 30 36.39 3.95 10.91
CA ARG A 30 36.96 3.68 12.24
C ARG A 30 37.81 2.40 12.29
N PHE A 31 37.53 1.41 11.44
CA PHE A 31 38.18 0.10 11.46
C PHE A 31 39.11 -0.18 10.27
N LYS A 32 39.25 0.76 9.32
CA LYS A 32 40.14 0.67 8.14
C LYS A 32 41.58 0.23 8.47
N HIS A 33 42.11 0.62 9.62
CA HIS A 33 43.49 0.32 10.00
C HIS A 33 43.71 -1.08 10.60
N LYS A 34 42.65 -1.88 10.79
CA LYS A 34 42.75 -3.20 11.45
C LYS A 34 42.12 -4.28 10.56
N LEU A 35 42.92 -4.85 9.65
CA LEU A 35 42.49 -5.82 8.63
C LEU A 35 41.63 -6.96 9.19
N SER A 36 41.96 -7.52 10.36
CA SER A 36 41.16 -8.58 11.00
C SER A 36 39.77 -8.14 11.44
N LYS A 37 39.55 -6.85 11.67
CA LYS A 37 38.23 -6.29 12.00
C LYS A 37 37.41 -5.91 10.78
N ILE A 38 38.02 -5.79 9.59
CA ILE A 38 37.29 -5.44 8.36
C ILE A 38 36.30 -6.55 8.00
N PHE A 39 36.69 -7.82 8.15
CA PHE A 39 35.80 -8.96 7.92
C PHE A 39 34.57 -8.90 8.84
N SER A 40 34.77 -8.69 10.15
CA SER A 40 33.66 -8.55 11.11
C SER A 40 32.76 -7.33 10.86
N VAL A 41 33.30 -6.25 10.29
CA VAL A 41 32.51 -5.07 9.90
C VAL A 41 31.64 -5.39 8.68
N GLN A 42 32.19 -6.12 7.70
CA GLN A 42 31.45 -6.52 6.52
C GLN A 42 30.30 -7.47 6.87
N ASP A 43 30.54 -8.46 7.74
CA ASP A 43 29.50 -9.38 8.21
C ASP A 43 28.36 -8.63 8.92
N HIS A 44 28.70 -7.65 9.75
CA HIS A 44 27.72 -6.85 10.46
C HIS A 44 26.89 -5.96 9.51
N ILE A 45 27.52 -5.36 8.50
CA ILE A 45 26.81 -4.60 7.46
C ILE A 45 25.83 -5.49 6.70
N MET A 46 26.25 -6.71 6.34
CA MET A 46 25.39 -7.67 5.67
C MET A 46 24.22 -8.13 6.55
N ALA A 47 24.45 -8.32 7.85
CA ALA A 47 23.40 -8.65 8.80
C ALA A 47 22.33 -7.54 8.92
N ILE A 48 22.77 -6.27 9.05
CA ILE A 48 21.86 -5.12 9.09
C ILE A 48 21.09 -4.98 7.77
N GLN A 49 21.77 -5.16 6.62
CA GLN A 49 21.12 -5.10 5.32
C GLN A 49 20.05 -6.19 5.19
N LYS A 50 20.36 -7.43 5.55
CA LYS A 50 19.38 -8.53 5.53
C LYS A 50 18.20 -8.28 6.45
N LEU A 51 18.45 -7.80 7.67
CA LEU A 51 17.39 -7.40 8.61
C LEU A 51 16.48 -6.33 8.00
N SER A 52 17.06 -5.33 7.34
CA SER A 52 16.28 -4.29 6.67
C SER A 52 15.42 -4.82 5.53
N GLU A 53 15.94 -5.76 4.73
CA GLU A 53 15.21 -6.41 3.64
C GLU A 53 14.02 -7.23 4.16
N ASP A 54 14.21 -7.98 5.25
CA ASP A 54 13.16 -8.75 5.90
C ASP A 54 12.04 -7.84 6.45
N ILE A 55 12.39 -6.75 7.13
CA ILE A 55 11.43 -5.76 7.64
C ILE A 55 10.65 -5.11 6.49
N ILE A 56 11.35 -4.68 5.43
CA ILE A 56 10.73 -4.08 4.24
C ILE A 56 9.76 -5.06 3.59
N PHE A 57 10.14 -6.32 3.46
CA PHE A 57 9.30 -7.36 2.90
C PHE A 57 7.99 -7.52 3.68
N VAL A 58 8.07 -7.66 5.01
CA VAL A 58 6.90 -7.82 5.88
C VAL A 58 5.98 -6.60 5.80
N CYS A 59 6.55 -5.39 5.87
CA CYS A 59 5.77 -4.16 5.79
C CYS A 59 5.12 -3.96 4.42
N THR A 60 5.83 -4.29 3.34
CA THR A 60 5.31 -4.22 1.97
C THR A 60 4.15 -5.18 1.76
N HIS A 61 4.26 -6.39 2.30
CA HIS A 61 3.18 -7.37 2.27
C HIS A 61 1.95 -6.84 3.05
N PHE A 62 2.15 -6.29 4.25
CA PHE A 62 1.08 -5.68 5.04
C PHE A 62 0.36 -4.56 4.28
N VAL A 63 1.11 -3.62 3.69
CA VAL A 63 0.55 -2.51 2.88
C VAL A 63 -0.27 -3.08 1.72
N SER A 64 0.30 -4.04 0.98
CA SER A 64 -0.37 -4.68 -0.16
C SER A 64 -1.69 -5.32 0.24
N GLU A 65 -1.75 -5.99 1.39
CA GLU A 65 -2.98 -6.60 1.89
C GLU A 65 -4.05 -5.58 2.27
N LYS A 66 -3.66 -4.43 2.84
CA LYS A 66 -4.61 -3.33 3.13
C LYS A 66 -5.14 -2.71 1.84
N VAL A 67 -4.27 -2.45 0.86
CA VAL A 67 -4.64 -1.90 -0.46
C VAL A 67 -5.63 -2.82 -1.19
N LYS A 68 -5.40 -4.13 -1.18
CA LYS A 68 -6.29 -5.11 -1.82
C LYS A 68 -7.71 -5.13 -1.26
N ARG A 69 -7.90 -4.79 0.01
CA ARG A 69 -9.24 -4.79 0.65
C ARG A 69 -10.16 -3.68 0.14
N LYS A 70 -9.63 -2.69 -0.60
CA LYS A 70 -10.39 -1.58 -1.20
C LYS A 70 -11.27 -0.81 -0.20
N LEU A 71 -10.85 -0.79 1.06
CA LEU A 71 -11.46 0.04 2.08
C LEU A 71 -10.87 1.44 2.02
N ASN A 72 -11.55 2.42 2.62
CA ASN A 72 -10.95 3.73 2.81
C ASN A 72 -9.70 3.65 3.72
N TYR A 73 -8.81 4.63 3.60
CA TYR A 73 -7.65 4.77 4.45
C TYR A 73 -8.04 4.97 5.94
N SER A 74 -7.21 4.43 6.84
CA SER A 74 -7.27 4.61 8.29
C SER A 74 -5.91 5.03 8.82
N ASP A 75 -5.88 6.03 9.71
CA ASP A 75 -4.66 6.50 10.37
C ASP A 75 -3.94 5.37 11.15
N THR A 76 -4.69 4.35 11.60
CA THR A 76 -4.15 3.18 12.32
C THR A 76 -3.14 2.37 11.51
N TYR A 77 -3.17 2.44 10.17
CA TYR A 77 -2.27 1.64 9.33
C TYR A 77 -0.82 2.06 9.47
N ILE A 78 -0.55 3.36 9.67
CA ILE A 78 0.80 3.85 9.89
C ILE A 78 1.30 3.42 11.27
N GLU A 79 0.44 3.47 12.29
CA GLU A 79 0.79 2.98 13.63
C GLU A 79 1.11 1.48 13.62
N GLU A 80 0.32 0.67 12.90
CA GLU A 80 0.56 -0.78 12.75
C GLU A 80 1.92 -1.04 12.07
N ILE A 81 2.28 -0.28 11.02
CA ILE A 81 3.59 -0.38 10.35
C ILE A 81 4.73 -0.05 11.31
N LEU A 82 4.62 1.06 12.05
CA LEU A 82 5.66 1.45 13.01
C LEU A 82 5.85 0.40 14.09
N ARG A 83 4.76 -0.19 14.60
CA ARG A 83 4.83 -1.31 15.55
C ARG A 83 5.50 -2.54 14.96
N LEU A 84 5.16 -2.93 13.72
CA LEU A 84 5.80 -4.06 13.04
C LEU A 84 7.32 -3.87 12.91
N ILE A 85 7.75 -2.65 12.56
CA ILE A 85 9.18 -2.32 12.48
C ILE A 85 9.82 -2.46 13.86
N ASP A 86 9.25 -1.83 14.89
CA ASP A 86 9.79 -1.83 16.25
C ASP A 86 9.85 -3.24 16.85
N GLU A 87 8.80 -4.05 16.70
CA GLU A 87 8.77 -5.44 17.15
C GLU A 87 9.82 -6.29 16.44
N THR A 88 10.00 -6.11 15.12
CA THR A 88 11.00 -6.87 14.37
C THR A 88 12.42 -6.48 14.79
N LEU A 89 12.69 -5.18 15.01
CA LEU A 89 13.97 -4.71 15.54
C LEU A 89 14.22 -5.26 16.96
N GLN A 90 13.20 -5.25 17.83
CA GLN A 90 13.29 -5.80 19.19
C GLN A 90 13.51 -7.31 19.23
N ASN A 91 13.05 -8.06 18.23
CA ASN A 91 13.29 -9.50 18.13
C ASN A 91 14.70 -9.84 17.61
N ASN A 92 15.42 -8.87 17.04
CA ASN A 92 16.76 -9.04 16.45
C ASN A 92 17.81 -8.17 17.17
N GLN A 93 17.72 -8.07 18.51
CA GLN A 93 18.62 -7.24 19.34
C GLN A 93 20.08 -7.66 19.30
N ASP A 94 20.39 -8.88 18.83
CA ASP A 94 21.75 -9.35 18.60
C ASP A 94 22.44 -8.55 17.47
N ILE A 95 21.66 -8.02 16.52
CA ILE A 95 22.12 -7.12 15.46
C ILE A 95 22.05 -5.69 16.00
N LYS A 96 23.21 -5.15 16.38
CA LYS A 96 23.32 -3.75 16.83
C LYS A 96 22.98 -2.77 15.71
N THR A 97 21.89 -2.05 15.86
CA THR A 97 21.48 -0.93 15.00
C THR A 97 21.79 0.40 15.68
N ASP A 98 21.93 1.46 14.90
CA ASP A 98 21.96 2.83 15.43
C ASP A 98 20.66 3.57 15.13
N ILE A 99 20.45 4.70 15.83
CA ILE A 99 19.23 5.50 15.73
C ILE A 99 19.06 6.05 14.30
N GLU A 100 20.15 6.36 13.61
CA GLU A 100 20.10 6.90 12.24
C GLU A 100 19.58 5.84 11.25
N PHE A 101 20.03 4.60 11.39
CA PHE A 101 19.50 3.45 10.65
C PHE A 101 18.00 3.27 10.90
N GLU A 102 17.57 3.24 12.18
CA GLU A 102 16.15 3.01 12.50
C GLU A 102 15.25 4.11 11.94
N VAL A 103 15.68 5.37 12.06
CA VAL A 103 14.96 6.52 11.50
C VAL A 103 14.90 6.42 9.97
N SER A 104 16.02 6.12 9.32
CA SER A 104 16.10 5.98 7.85
C SER A 104 15.20 4.84 7.34
N LEU A 105 15.21 3.69 8.02
CA LEU A 105 14.37 2.55 7.67
C LEU A 105 12.88 2.86 7.83
N LYS A 106 12.50 3.51 8.93
CA LYS A 106 11.11 3.96 9.16
C LYS A 106 10.67 4.96 8.09
N GLN A 107 11.51 5.94 7.77
CA GLN A 107 11.22 6.90 6.70
C GLN A 107 11.04 6.23 5.33
N HIS A 108 11.91 5.29 4.99
CA HIS A 108 11.83 4.53 3.74
C HIS A 108 10.48 3.79 3.62
N ILE A 109 10.12 3.02 4.65
CA ILE A 109 8.90 2.20 4.66
C ILE A 109 7.65 3.09 4.70
N CYS A 110 7.64 4.13 5.55
CA CYS A 110 6.51 5.06 5.63
C CYS A 110 6.32 5.87 4.35
N GLY A 111 7.40 6.24 3.65
CA GLY A 111 7.32 6.89 2.34
C GLY A 111 6.65 5.99 1.29
N PHE A 112 7.07 4.72 1.23
CA PHE A 112 6.41 3.71 0.39
C PHE A 112 4.92 3.54 0.74
N ALA A 113 4.60 3.32 2.02
CA ALA A 113 3.24 3.11 2.47
C ALA A 113 2.33 4.32 2.22
N ALA A 114 2.84 5.54 2.42
CA ALA A 114 2.09 6.77 2.16
C ALA A 114 1.64 6.86 0.69
N ARG A 115 2.51 6.56 -0.27
CA ARG A 115 2.13 6.57 -1.70
C ARG A 115 1.05 5.55 -2.02
N GLU A 116 1.19 4.33 -1.53
CA GLU A 116 0.20 3.26 -1.78
C GLU A 116 -1.15 3.57 -1.14
N PHE A 117 -1.16 4.07 0.09
CA PHE A 117 -2.39 4.46 0.77
C PHE A 117 -3.03 5.71 0.18
N GLN A 118 -2.23 6.64 -0.37
CA GLN A 118 -2.76 7.76 -1.13
C GLN A 118 -3.57 7.29 -2.32
N LYS A 119 -2.97 6.43 -3.13
CA LYS A 119 -3.62 5.87 -4.31
C LYS A 119 -4.88 5.10 -3.93
N MET A 120 -4.81 4.26 -2.90
CA MET A 120 -5.98 3.55 -2.37
C MET A 120 -7.11 4.50 -1.93
N HIS A 121 -6.78 5.61 -1.26
CA HIS A 121 -7.76 6.61 -0.84
C HIS A 121 -8.40 7.35 -2.03
N GLU A 122 -7.59 7.75 -3.01
CA GLU A 122 -8.05 8.39 -4.24
C GLU A 122 -8.95 7.44 -5.06
N ASP A 123 -8.56 6.18 -5.22
CA ASP A 123 -9.34 5.14 -5.89
C ASP A 123 -10.68 4.88 -5.17
N PHE A 124 -10.67 4.88 -3.84
CA PHE A 124 -11.87 4.75 -3.03
C PHE A 124 -12.83 5.92 -3.25
N ILE A 125 -12.32 7.17 -3.24
CA ILE A 125 -13.13 8.37 -3.52
C ILE A 125 -13.69 8.31 -4.94
N GLN A 126 -12.88 7.99 -5.95
CA GLN A 126 -13.33 7.96 -7.34
C GLN A 126 -14.39 6.87 -7.61
N THR A 127 -14.27 5.72 -6.93
CA THR A 127 -15.22 4.61 -7.04
C THR A 127 -16.53 4.94 -6.33
N ASN A 128 -16.45 5.62 -5.19
CA ASN A 128 -17.60 5.94 -4.34
C ASN A 128 -18.09 7.39 -4.51
N ASP A 129 -17.65 8.09 -5.55
CA ASP A 129 -18.10 9.45 -5.85
C ASP A 129 -19.64 9.43 -5.97
N PRO A 130 -20.37 10.15 -5.09
CA PRO A 130 -21.83 10.11 -5.05
C PRO A 130 -22.47 10.45 -6.40
N TYR A 131 -21.87 11.37 -7.15
CA TYR A 131 -22.39 11.79 -8.46
C TYR A 131 -22.26 10.65 -9.49
N ARG A 132 -21.08 10.04 -9.58
CA ARG A 132 -20.85 8.88 -10.46
C ARG A 132 -21.65 7.65 -10.05
N CYS A 133 -21.80 7.41 -8.74
CA CYS A 133 -22.59 6.31 -8.20
C CYS A 133 -24.08 6.47 -8.56
N LEU A 134 -24.61 7.69 -8.41
CA LEU A 134 -25.97 8.05 -8.84
C LEU A 134 -26.15 7.88 -10.35
N GLU A 135 -25.19 8.35 -11.15
CA GLU A 135 -25.26 8.24 -12.61
C GLU A 135 -25.23 6.77 -13.08
N LYS A 136 -24.36 5.95 -12.48
CA LYS A 136 -24.25 4.51 -12.77
C LYS A 136 -25.54 3.78 -12.38
N THR A 137 -26.11 4.09 -11.21
CA THR A 137 -27.38 3.54 -10.74
C THR A 137 -28.53 3.94 -11.67
N ARG A 138 -28.59 5.22 -12.08
CA ARG A 138 -29.56 5.72 -13.05
C ARG A 138 -29.46 4.98 -14.39
N LYS A 139 -28.24 4.79 -14.91
CA LYS A 139 -28.01 4.05 -16.17
C LYS A 139 -28.45 2.59 -16.07
N SER A 140 -28.13 1.90 -14.97
CA SER A 140 -28.59 0.53 -14.72
C SER A 140 -30.11 0.43 -14.66
N PHE A 141 -30.78 1.36 -13.97
CA PHE A 141 -32.24 1.39 -13.90
C PHE A 141 -32.88 1.59 -15.28
N VAL A 142 -32.35 2.51 -16.09
CA VAL A 142 -32.81 2.72 -17.47
C VAL A 142 -32.59 1.49 -18.34
N MET A 143 -31.46 0.79 -18.17
CA MET A 143 -31.16 -0.43 -18.92
C MET A 143 -32.14 -1.56 -18.58
N ILE A 144 -32.40 -1.79 -17.29
CA ILE A 144 -33.35 -2.79 -16.79
C ILE A 144 -34.76 -2.47 -17.30
N SER A 145 -35.19 -1.21 -17.20
CA SER A 145 -36.50 -0.76 -17.70
C SER A 145 -36.67 -1.03 -19.20
N LYS A 146 -35.68 -0.70 -20.03
CA LYS A 146 -35.71 -1.01 -21.47
C LYS A 146 -35.78 -2.51 -21.75
N MET A 147 -35.05 -3.31 -20.98
CA MET A 147 -35.05 -4.77 -21.12
C MET A 147 -36.44 -5.36 -20.83
N CYS A 148 -37.12 -4.87 -19.77
CA CYS A 148 -38.50 -5.26 -19.45
C CYS A 148 -39.46 -4.90 -20.59
N SER A 149 -39.37 -3.69 -21.15
CA SER A 149 -40.23 -3.27 -22.27
C SER A 149 -40.01 -4.09 -23.55
N ILE A 150 -38.76 -4.45 -23.85
CA ILE A 150 -38.42 -5.34 -24.99
C ILE A 150 -39.01 -6.73 -24.77
N ASN A 151 -38.93 -7.27 -23.55
CA ASN A 151 -39.50 -8.57 -23.22
C ASN A 151 -41.02 -8.57 -23.37
N GLU A 152 -41.71 -7.57 -22.81
CA GLU A 152 -43.17 -7.43 -22.93
C GLU A 152 -43.64 -7.32 -24.38
N THR A 153 -42.96 -6.51 -25.19
CA THR A 153 -43.30 -6.36 -26.61
C THR A 153 -43.02 -7.64 -27.41
N SER A 154 -42.06 -8.46 -26.98
CA SER A 154 -41.77 -9.76 -27.58
C SER A 154 -42.83 -10.80 -27.22
N VAL A 155 -43.29 -10.82 -25.96
CA VAL A 155 -44.37 -11.70 -25.48
C VAL A 155 -45.70 -11.37 -26.17
N ARG A 156 -46.06 -10.09 -26.26
CA ARG A 156 -47.30 -9.67 -26.97
C ARG A 156 -47.28 -10.02 -28.45
N ARG A 157 -46.11 -9.94 -29.10
CA ARG A 157 -45.93 -10.37 -30.51
C ARG A 157 -46.13 -11.88 -30.67
N ARG A 158 -45.63 -12.71 -29.74
CA ARG A 158 -45.87 -14.17 -29.75
C ARG A 158 -47.35 -14.52 -29.55
N GLN A 159 -48.04 -13.80 -28.68
CA GLN A 159 -49.48 -14.00 -28.45
C GLN A 159 -50.32 -13.58 -29.66
N LYS A 160 -49.96 -12.49 -30.37
CA LYS A 160 -50.64 -12.07 -31.60
C LYS A 160 -50.39 -13.00 -32.79
N ASN A 161 -49.25 -13.68 -32.83
CA ASN A 161 -48.87 -14.59 -33.91
C ASN A 161 -49.21 -16.06 -33.62
N SER A 162 -49.91 -16.33 -32.52
CA SER A 162 -50.43 -17.67 -32.23
C SER A 162 -51.67 -17.91 -33.11
N PRO A 163 -51.80 -19.07 -33.79
CA PRO A 163 -52.94 -19.33 -34.67
C PRO A 163 -54.22 -19.22 -33.85
N THR A 164 -55.17 -18.42 -34.31
CA THR A 164 -56.54 -18.49 -33.77
C THR A 164 -57.12 -19.79 -34.30
N ASN A 165 -57.30 -20.78 -33.44
CA ASN A 165 -57.97 -22.03 -33.81
C ASN A 165 -59.39 -21.67 -34.29
N ALA A 166 -59.59 -21.70 -35.61
CA ALA A 166 -60.88 -21.66 -36.28
C ALA A 166 -61.32 -23.09 -36.60
#